data_AF-A0A401PRK6-F1
#
_entry.id   AF-A0A401PRK6-F1
#
_cell.length_a   1.000
_cell.length_b   1.000
_cell.length_c   1.000
_cell.angle_alpha   90.00
_cell.angle_beta   90.00
_cell.angle_gamma   90.00
#
_symmetry.space_group_name_H-M   'P 1'
#
loop_
_entity.id
_entity.type
_entity.pdbx_description
1 polymer ?
#
loop_
_entity_poly.entity_id
_entity_poly.type
_entity_poly.pdbx_seq_one_letter_code
_entity_poly.pdbx_strand_id
1 'polypeptide(L)'
;MKAPNQRAEPQERIRPLTSLDHPKSPFYDPEGGPIIPVARVVIERIARKGEQCNIQPDNVDDIVADLNQEEKEKDEDDTPETCIYSNWSQWSACSSSTCEKGKRMRQRMLKAQLDLSVPCPHTQDFEPCMGPGCRDDGKQTL
;
A
#
# COMPACT_ATOMS: atom_id res chain seq x y z
N MET A 1 46.94 8.37 -27.06
CA MET A 1 48.11 8.00 -26.24
C MET A 1 47.65 7.87 -24.79
N LYS A 2 48.11 6.87 -24.04
CA LYS A 2 47.73 6.70 -22.64
C LYS A 2 48.65 7.56 -21.76
N ALA A 3 48.07 8.28 -20.79
CA ALA A 3 48.87 9.02 -19.82
C ALA A 3 49.67 8.05 -18.93
N PRO A 4 50.92 8.37 -18.55
CA PRO A 4 51.66 7.61 -17.56
C PRO A 4 50.98 7.69 -16.19
N ASN A 5 51.21 6.71 -15.33
CA ASN A 5 50.66 6.71 -13.98
C ASN A 5 51.33 7.82 -13.14
N GLN A 6 50.53 8.70 -12.53
CA GLN A 6 50.98 9.76 -11.65
C GLN A 6 50.08 9.81 -10.42
N ARG A 7 50.68 9.72 -9.23
CA ARG A 7 49.94 9.78 -7.97
C ARG A 7 49.63 11.23 -7.59
N ALA A 8 48.39 11.51 -7.20
CA ALA A 8 48.01 12.79 -6.59
C ALA A 8 48.35 12.78 -5.08
N GLU A 9 49.21 13.71 -4.65
CA GLU A 9 49.56 13.92 -3.24
C GLU A 9 49.42 15.42 -2.91
N PRO A 10 48.49 15.80 -2.00
CA PRO A 10 47.55 14.95 -1.26
C PRO A 10 46.46 14.33 -2.14
N GLN A 11 45.75 13.32 -1.61
CA GLN A 11 44.61 12.71 -2.31
C GLN A 11 43.48 13.74 -2.49
N GLU A 12 43.04 13.90 -3.73
CA GLU A 12 41.95 14.80 -4.10
C GLU A 12 40.59 14.16 -3.86
N ARG A 13 39.52 14.97 -3.73
CA ARG A 13 38.14 14.47 -3.65
C ARG A 13 37.65 14.03 -5.02
N ILE A 14 36.76 13.04 -5.04
CA ILE A 14 36.05 12.63 -6.26
C ILE A 14 35.23 13.82 -6.76
N ARG A 15 35.39 14.14 -8.05
CA ARG A 15 34.65 15.20 -8.75
C ARG A 15 34.27 14.75 -10.17
N PRO A 16 33.17 15.29 -10.74
CA PRO A 16 32.88 15.11 -12.16
C PRO A 16 33.99 15.71 -13.03
N LEU A 17 34.22 15.10 -14.19
CA LEU A 17 35.03 15.70 -15.24
C LEU A 17 34.24 16.84 -15.89
N THR A 18 34.96 17.85 -16.37
CA THR A 18 34.39 18.98 -17.12
C THR A 18 35.08 19.12 -18.48
N SER A 19 34.36 19.70 -19.43
CA SER A 19 34.91 20.02 -20.76
C SER A 19 36.03 21.07 -20.73
N LEU A 20 36.24 21.73 -19.60
CA LEU A 20 37.28 22.76 -19.42
C LEU A 20 38.42 22.31 -18.50
N ASP A 21 38.49 21.02 -18.10
CA ASP A 21 39.47 20.53 -17.12
C ASP A 21 40.93 20.76 -17.54
N HIS A 22 41.29 20.36 -18.77
CA HIS A 22 42.65 20.50 -19.28
C HIS A 22 42.67 20.38 -20.82
N PRO A 23 43.45 21.19 -21.56
CA PRO A 23 43.51 21.13 -23.03
C PRO A 23 43.96 19.79 -23.62
N LYS A 24 44.63 18.94 -22.82
CA LYS A 24 45.01 17.57 -23.21
C LYS A 24 43.98 16.50 -22.81
N SER A 25 42.90 16.90 -22.15
CA SER A 25 41.81 15.98 -21.79
C SER A 25 41.12 15.50 -23.08
N PRO A 26 40.79 14.21 -23.20
CA PRO A 26 40.00 13.72 -24.34
C PRO A 26 38.56 14.26 -24.33
N PHE A 27 38.13 14.88 -23.23
CA PHE A 27 36.81 15.49 -23.07
C PHE A 27 36.85 17.03 -23.22
N TYR A 28 37.99 17.61 -23.60
CA TYR A 28 38.13 19.07 -23.66
C TYR A 28 37.35 19.69 -24.82
N ASP A 29 36.59 20.75 -24.53
CA ASP A 29 35.90 21.58 -25.50
C ASP A 29 36.16 23.07 -25.16
N PRO A 30 36.79 23.87 -26.04
CA PRO A 30 37.04 25.28 -25.78
C PRO A 30 35.77 26.12 -25.65
N GLU A 31 34.65 25.70 -26.21
CA GLU A 31 33.34 26.36 -26.06
C GLU A 31 32.65 25.96 -24.74
N GLY A 32 33.17 24.93 -24.06
CA GLY A 32 32.63 24.37 -22.84
C GLY A 32 31.42 23.47 -23.09
N GLY A 33 30.49 23.42 -22.14
CA GLY A 33 29.27 22.62 -22.24
C GLY A 33 29.36 21.22 -21.59
N PRO A 34 28.25 20.47 -21.60
CA PRO A 34 28.17 19.17 -20.95
C PRO A 34 29.00 18.12 -21.69
N ILE A 35 29.71 17.27 -20.94
CA ILE A 35 30.38 16.11 -21.52
C ILE A 35 29.32 15.15 -22.09
N ILE A 36 29.57 14.66 -23.31
CA ILE A 36 28.73 13.67 -23.97
C ILE A 36 28.60 12.43 -23.07
N PRO A 37 27.37 11.90 -22.83
CA PRO A 37 27.18 10.72 -22.00
C PRO A 37 28.05 9.55 -22.46
N VAL A 38 28.95 9.09 -21.57
CA VAL A 38 29.90 8.01 -21.86
C VAL A 38 29.32 6.61 -21.65
N ALA A 39 28.23 6.52 -20.91
CA ALA A 39 27.53 5.26 -20.63
C ALA A 39 26.06 5.54 -20.28
N ARG A 40 25.22 4.52 -20.44
CA ARG A 40 23.83 4.49 -19.97
C ARG A 40 23.66 3.29 -19.05
N VAL A 41 23.14 3.52 -17.85
CA VAL A 41 22.79 2.45 -16.90
C VAL A 41 21.27 2.30 -16.89
N VAL A 42 20.80 1.07 -17.03
CA VAL A 42 19.37 0.71 -16.92
C VAL A 42 19.24 -0.22 -15.71
N ILE A 43 18.35 0.13 -14.79
CA ILE A 43 18.10 -0.64 -13.57
C ILE A 43 16.66 -1.13 -13.64
N GLU A 44 16.48 -2.44 -13.74
CA GLU A 44 15.18 -3.10 -13.76
C GLU A 44 15.06 -4.00 -12.54
N ARG A 45 13.92 -3.90 -11.84
CA ARG A 45 13.63 -4.79 -10.71
C ARG A 45 13.21 -6.15 -11.25
N ILE A 46 14.03 -7.17 -11.02
CA ILE A 46 13.79 -8.53 -11.54
C ILE A 46 12.77 -9.34 -10.74
N ALA A 47 12.63 -9.11 -9.44
CA ALA A 47 11.65 -9.80 -8.58
C ALA A 47 11.50 -9.11 -7.21
N ARG A 48 10.39 -9.42 -6.52
CA ARG A 48 10.19 -9.22 -5.08
C ARG A 48 9.84 -10.56 -4.43
N LYS A 49 10.30 -10.81 -3.20
CA LYS A 49 9.99 -12.04 -2.45
C LYS A 49 9.57 -11.68 -1.03
N GLY A 50 8.50 -12.32 -0.55
CA GLY A 50 7.93 -12.09 0.79
C GLY A 50 6.81 -11.06 0.77
N GLU A 51 6.13 -10.92 1.91
CA GLU A 51 5.03 -9.97 2.12
C GLU A 51 5.53 -8.53 1.97
N GLN A 52 4.87 -7.76 1.10
CA GLN A 52 5.25 -6.38 0.79
C GLN A 52 4.35 -5.42 1.58
N CYS A 53 4.94 -4.39 2.20
CA CYS A 53 4.21 -3.40 3.00
C CYS A 53 4.04 -2.05 2.28
N ASN A 54 4.20 -2.01 0.95
CA ASN A 54 4.01 -0.80 0.17
C ASN A 54 2.53 -0.40 0.20
N ILE A 55 2.23 0.82 0.66
CA ILE A 55 0.86 1.35 0.80
C ILE A 55 0.30 1.80 -0.58
N GLN A 56 1.15 1.89 -1.60
CA GLN A 56 0.78 2.24 -2.97
C GLN A 56 1.20 1.10 -3.91
N PRO A 57 0.30 0.59 -4.78
CA PRO A 57 0.65 -0.45 -5.73
C PRO A 57 1.67 0.06 -6.75
N ASP A 58 2.68 -0.74 -7.06
CA ASP A 58 3.82 -0.32 -7.87
C ASP A 58 3.51 -0.28 -9.38
N ASN A 59 2.51 -1.03 -9.88
CA ASN A 59 2.09 -1.04 -11.29
C ASN A 59 0.60 -1.39 -11.42
N VAL A 60 -0.03 -1.01 -12.55
CA VAL A 60 -1.42 -1.36 -12.87
C VAL A 60 -1.64 -2.84 -13.16
N ASP A 61 -0.61 -3.56 -13.62
CA ASP A 61 -0.71 -5.01 -13.92
C ASP A 61 -0.82 -5.86 -12.65
N ASP A 62 -0.32 -5.39 -11.50
CA ASP A 62 -0.52 -6.05 -10.20
C ASP A 62 -1.98 -5.92 -9.70
N ILE A 63 -2.77 -4.97 -10.23
CA ILE A 63 -4.19 -4.77 -9.90
C ILE A 63 -5.06 -5.86 -10.56
N VAL A 64 -4.67 -6.36 -11.73
CA VAL A 64 -5.47 -7.30 -12.54
C VAL A 64 -5.39 -8.73 -12.00
N ALA A 65 -4.35 -9.08 -11.25
CA ALA A 65 -4.25 -10.37 -10.59
C ALA A 65 -5.26 -10.50 -9.43
N ASP A 66 -5.58 -9.39 -8.76
CA ASP A 66 -6.54 -9.35 -7.66
C ASP A 66 -8.00 -9.25 -8.15
N LEU A 67 -8.26 -8.63 -9.31
CA LEU A 67 -9.61 -8.42 -9.86
C LEU A 67 -10.24 -9.66 -10.51
N ASN A 68 -9.48 -10.72 -10.82
CA ASN A 68 -10.00 -11.91 -11.50
C ASN A 68 -10.59 -12.98 -10.56
N GLN A 69 -10.66 -12.76 -9.24
CA GLN A 69 -11.25 -13.72 -8.30
C GLN A 69 -12.53 -13.25 -7.59
N GLU A 70 -12.99 -12.02 -7.77
CA GLU A 70 -14.13 -11.49 -6.98
C GLU A 70 -15.25 -10.86 -7.82
N GLU A 71 -15.57 -11.40 -9.00
CA GLU A 71 -16.90 -11.15 -9.61
C GLU A 71 -18.03 -12.00 -8.99
N LYS A 72 -17.78 -12.65 -7.84
CA LYS A 72 -18.75 -13.55 -7.21
C LYS A 72 -18.98 -13.24 -5.74
N GLU A 73 -19.45 -12.03 -5.46
CA GLU A 73 -20.56 -11.76 -4.55
C GLU A 73 -20.90 -10.27 -4.64
N LYS A 74 -21.78 -9.92 -5.59
CA LYS A 74 -22.63 -8.74 -5.45
C LYS A 74 -23.51 -8.97 -4.24
N ASP A 75 -23.06 -8.53 -3.08
CA ASP A 75 -23.99 -8.15 -2.01
C ASP A 75 -24.49 -6.75 -2.37
N GLU A 76 -25.80 -6.66 -2.59
CA GLU A 76 -26.52 -5.40 -2.81
C GLU A 76 -26.56 -4.61 -1.48
N ASP A 77 -25.40 -4.20 -0.97
CA ASP A 77 -25.32 -3.29 0.17
C ASP A 77 -25.39 -1.86 -0.37
N ASP A 78 -26.51 -1.19 -0.09
CA ASP A 78 -26.78 0.24 -0.32
C ASP A 78 -25.78 1.08 0.52
N THR A 79 -24.51 0.99 0.17
CA THR A 79 -23.45 1.84 0.66
C THR A 79 -23.02 2.71 -0.50
N PRO A 80 -23.23 4.03 -0.43
CA PRO A 80 -22.78 4.90 -1.49
C PRO A 80 -21.26 4.74 -1.60
N GLU A 81 -20.77 4.57 -2.84
CA GLU A 81 -19.34 4.46 -3.18
C GLU A 81 -18.49 5.64 -2.67
N THR A 82 -19.13 6.64 -2.07
CA THR A 82 -18.53 7.81 -1.43
C THR A 82 -18.01 7.55 -0.01
N CYS A 83 -18.38 6.45 0.65
CA CYS A 83 -18.06 6.20 2.06
C CYS A 83 -17.09 5.02 2.24
N ILE A 84 -15.87 5.31 2.67
CA ILE A 84 -14.83 4.31 2.91
C ILE A 84 -14.76 4.01 4.41
N TYR A 85 -15.12 2.78 4.82
CA TYR A 85 -15.10 2.35 6.22
C TYR A 85 -13.88 1.50 6.57
N SER A 86 -13.62 1.32 7.87
CA SER A 86 -12.76 0.26 8.40
C SER A 86 -13.46 -1.10 8.31
N ASN A 87 -12.69 -2.16 8.53
CA ASN A 87 -13.25 -3.46 8.86
C ASN A 87 -14.14 -3.35 10.11
N TRP A 88 -15.18 -4.20 10.16
CA TRP A 88 -16.00 -4.37 11.35
C TRP A 88 -15.17 -4.88 12.52
N SER A 89 -15.51 -4.40 13.73
CA SER A 89 -15.06 -5.03 14.96
C SER A 89 -15.60 -6.45 15.07
N GLN A 90 -15.00 -7.23 15.96
CA GLN A 90 -15.64 -8.45 16.42
C GLN A 90 -17.00 -8.11 17.06
N TRP A 91 -17.93 -9.06 16.98
CA TRP A 91 -19.19 -8.97 17.69
C TRP A 91 -18.97 -8.91 19.20
N SER A 92 -19.74 -8.07 19.88
CA SER A 92 -19.78 -8.03 21.33
C SER A 92 -20.29 -9.37 21.88
N ALA A 93 -20.06 -9.59 23.18
CA ALA A 93 -20.79 -10.61 23.90
C ALA A 93 -22.31 -10.37 23.74
N CYS A 94 -23.08 -11.46 23.79
CA CYS A 94 -24.52 -11.36 23.79
C CYS A 94 -24.98 -10.57 25.01
N SER A 95 -25.94 -9.65 24.83
CA SER A 95 -26.50 -8.88 25.94
C SER A 95 -27.19 -9.76 26.99
N SER A 96 -27.58 -10.98 26.61
CA SER A 96 -28.16 -11.98 27.49
C SER A 96 -27.06 -12.87 28.08
N SER A 97 -27.05 -12.99 29.40
CA SER A 97 -26.20 -13.93 30.15
C SER A 97 -26.88 -15.26 30.44
N THR A 98 -28.16 -15.40 30.09
CA THR A 98 -28.98 -16.61 30.25
C THR A 98 -29.38 -17.16 28.87
N CYS A 99 -30.05 -18.31 28.78
CA CYS A 99 -30.59 -18.84 27.51
C CYS A 99 -31.78 -18.03 26.95
N GLU A 100 -31.82 -16.73 27.24
CA GLU A 100 -32.74 -15.77 26.66
C GLU A 100 -32.15 -15.16 25.40
N LYS A 101 -33.03 -14.70 24.51
CA LYS A 101 -32.64 -13.95 23.31
C LYS A 101 -32.05 -12.61 23.72
N GLY A 102 -30.80 -12.38 23.34
CA GLY A 102 -30.13 -11.09 23.47
C GLY A 102 -29.84 -10.46 22.11
N LYS A 103 -29.06 -9.39 22.14
CA LYS A 103 -28.47 -8.78 20.96
C LYS A 103 -26.96 -8.69 21.13
N ARG A 104 -26.23 -8.87 20.05
CA ARG A 104 -24.81 -8.57 19.95
C ARG A 104 -24.62 -7.40 19.00
N MET A 105 -23.60 -6.60 19.25
CA MET A 105 -23.30 -5.39 18.49
C MET A 105 -21.90 -5.47 17.92
N ARG A 106 -21.71 -4.99 16.69
CA ARG A 106 -20.39 -4.70 16.11
C ARG A 106 -20.36 -3.26 15.62
N GLN A 107 -19.16 -2.70 15.50
CA GLN A 107 -18.95 -1.33 15.07
C GLN A 107 -17.82 -1.23 14.04
N ARG A 108 -17.89 -0.26 13.13
CA ARG A 108 -16.82 0.12 12.20
C ARG A 108 -16.66 1.64 12.17
N MET A 109 -15.47 2.11 11.81
CA MET A 109 -15.17 3.54 11.73
C MET A 109 -15.22 4.02 10.28
N LEU A 110 -15.68 5.26 10.06
CA LEU A 110 -15.54 5.93 8.78
C LEU A 110 -14.08 6.39 8.62
N LYS A 111 -13.38 5.88 7.59
CA LYS A 111 -11.98 6.25 7.31
C LYS A 111 -11.88 7.46 6.38
N ALA A 112 -12.75 7.53 5.37
CA ALA A 112 -12.80 8.64 4.45
C ALA A 112 -14.19 8.79 3.84
N GLN A 113 -14.53 10.03 3.49
CA GLN A 113 -15.76 10.39 2.80
C GLN A 113 -15.38 11.22 1.57
N LEU A 114 -15.64 10.69 0.39
CA LEU A 114 -15.30 11.29 -0.90
C LEU A 114 -16.23 12.46 -1.25
N ASP A 115 -17.49 12.38 -0.82
CA ASP A 115 -18.49 13.44 -0.99
C ASP A 115 -19.14 13.79 0.35
N LEU A 116 -18.90 15.02 0.81
CA LEU A 116 -19.45 15.55 2.07
C LEU A 116 -20.96 15.78 2.03
N SER A 117 -21.58 15.81 0.85
CA SER A 117 -23.02 15.99 0.68
C SER A 117 -23.83 14.71 0.93
N VAL A 118 -23.18 13.54 0.84
CA VAL A 118 -23.80 12.23 1.03
C VAL A 118 -23.51 11.72 2.45
N PRO A 119 -24.51 11.48 3.32
CA PRO A 119 -24.28 10.92 4.64
C PRO A 119 -23.75 9.48 4.55
N CYS A 120 -22.85 9.11 5.46
CA CYS A 120 -22.26 7.78 5.57
C CYS A 120 -22.87 6.99 6.76
N PRO A 121 -24.04 6.33 6.61
CA PRO A 121 -24.69 5.56 7.68
C PRO A 121 -23.96 4.23 7.97
N HIS A 122 -24.53 3.35 8.80
CA HIS A 122 -24.03 1.96 9.01
C HIS A 122 -22.66 1.85 9.70
N THR A 123 -22.40 2.66 10.73
CA THR A 123 -21.20 2.49 11.60
C THR A 123 -21.41 1.48 12.73
N GLN A 124 -22.66 1.05 12.96
CA GLN A 124 -23.05 0.08 13.97
C GLN A 124 -24.02 -0.92 13.37
N ASP A 125 -23.93 -2.16 13.84
CA ASP A 125 -24.79 -3.26 13.41
C ASP A 125 -25.15 -4.14 14.61
N PHE A 126 -26.37 -4.68 14.58
CA PHE A 126 -26.99 -5.41 15.68
C PHE A 126 -27.61 -6.71 15.16
N GLU A 127 -27.26 -7.81 15.80
CA GLU A 127 -27.77 -9.13 15.44
C GLU A 127 -28.36 -9.83 16.67
N PRO A 128 -29.48 -10.57 16.53
CA PRO A 128 -29.95 -11.45 17.59
C PRO A 128 -28.89 -12.50 17.96
N CYS A 129 -28.85 -12.84 19.25
CA CYS A 129 -27.95 -13.88 19.78
C CYS A 129 -28.59 -14.61 20.95
N MET A 130 -27.96 -15.70 21.38
CA MET A 130 -28.26 -16.36 22.66
C MET A 130 -27.07 -16.29 23.61
N GLY A 131 -27.35 -16.44 24.90
CA GLY A 131 -26.33 -16.53 25.93
C GLY A 131 -25.38 -17.72 25.72
N PRO A 132 -24.20 -17.69 26.36
CA PRO A 132 -23.18 -18.71 26.17
C PRO A 132 -23.69 -20.11 26.58
N GLY A 133 -23.52 -21.10 25.69
CA GLY A 133 -23.91 -22.50 25.93
C GLY A 133 -25.36 -22.88 25.53
N CYS A 134 -26.07 -21.98 24.85
CA CYS A 134 -27.46 -22.18 24.39
C CYS A 134 -27.53 -22.25 22.85
N ARG A 135 -28.31 -23.19 22.30
CA ARG A 135 -28.62 -23.27 20.85
C ARG A 135 -29.81 -22.37 20.50
N ASP A 136 -29.95 -21.94 19.25
CA ASP A 136 -31.06 -21.08 18.76
C ASP A 136 -32.49 -21.60 19.08
N ASP A 137 -32.60 -22.88 19.45
CA ASP A 137 -33.82 -23.52 19.95
C ASP A 137 -34.07 -23.35 21.47
N GLY A 138 -33.27 -22.54 22.18
CA GLY A 138 -33.40 -22.30 23.63
C GLY A 138 -33.04 -23.48 24.53
N LYS A 139 -32.32 -24.49 24.01
CA LYS A 139 -31.88 -25.67 24.78
C LYS A 139 -30.40 -25.57 25.12
N GLN A 140 -30.10 -25.81 26.40
CA GLN A 140 -28.73 -25.95 26.91
C GLN A 140 -28.12 -27.25 26.38
N THR A 141 -26.98 -27.17 25.71
CA THR A 141 -26.13 -28.35 25.49
C THR A 141 -25.49 -28.73 26.82
N LEU A 142 -25.85 -29.90 27.34
CA LEU A 142 -25.21 -30.54 28.51
C LEU A 142 -23.82 -31.06 28.15
#